data_AF-A0A0F4QS76-F1
#
_entry.id   AF-A0A0F4QS76-F1
#
_cell.length_a   1.000
_cell.length_b   1.000
_cell.length_c   1.000
_cell.angle_alpha   90.00
_cell.angle_beta   90.00
_cell.angle_gamma   90.00
#
_symmetry.space_group_name_H-M   'P 1'
#
loop_
_entity.id
_entity.type
_entity.pdbx_description
1 polymer ?
#
loop_
_entity_poly.entity_id
_entity_poly.type
_entity_poly.pdbx_seq_one_letter_code
_entity_poly.pdbx_strand_id
1 'polypeptide(L)'
;MGNLFLKERENWWTWIVWGVLGCISTGVILPHISEAWLALVSPVCFLLVLTSWMNYSRRFDFSRAFKVLSCVAVMSVIPVLLEQLYPAMDPKQGIIDMALVVVMCIVLSIIGAWVARRPKQYY
;
A
#
# COMPACT_ATOMS: atom_id res chain seq x y z
N MET A 1 29.74 -11.31 15.21
CA MET A 1 28.73 -10.39 15.79
C MET A 1 29.11 -8.94 15.50
N GLY A 2 29.04 -8.50 14.23
CA GLY A 2 29.66 -7.24 13.81
C GLY A 2 28.87 -6.38 12.82
N ASN A 3 27.55 -6.59 12.66
CA ASN A 3 26.71 -5.78 11.77
C ASN A 3 25.22 -5.72 12.21
N LEU A 4 24.91 -5.95 13.48
CA LEU A 4 23.53 -5.91 14.00
C LEU A 4 23.03 -4.48 14.30
N PHE A 5 23.90 -3.47 14.26
CA PHE A 5 23.60 -2.09 14.65
C PHE A 5 23.74 -1.05 13.53
N LEU A 6 24.20 -1.44 12.33
CA LEU A 6 24.00 -0.60 11.16
C LEU A 6 22.53 -0.72 10.78
N LYS A 7 21.70 0.11 11.41
CA LYS A 7 20.35 0.44 10.98
C LYS A 7 20.49 1.10 9.60
N GLU A 8 20.64 0.25 8.59
CA GLU A 8 20.89 0.62 7.21
C GLU A 8 19.85 1.67 6.81
N ARG A 9 20.32 2.80 6.32
CA ARG A 9 19.48 3.97 6.04
C ARG A 9 18.45 3.55 5.00
N GLU A 10 17.19 3.53 5.41
CA GLU A 10 16.09 3.07 4.59
C GLU A 10 16.03 3.91 3.30
N ASN A 11 16.16 3.25 2.15
CA ASN A 11 16.16 3.94 0.87
C ASN A 11 14.72 4.26 0.46
N TRP A 12 14.22 5.40 0.95
CA TRP A 12 12.86 5.87 0.68
C TRP A 12 12.54 6.00 -0.82
N TRP A 13 13.56 6.22 -1.65
CA TRP A 13 13.42 6.23 -3.10
C TRP A 13 12.84 4.93 -3.65
N THR A 14 13.25 3.77 -3.13
CA THR A 14 12.74 2.49 -3.59
C THR A 14 11.23 2.39 -3.35
N TRP A 15 10.75 2.81 -2.18
CA TRP A 15 9.34 2.74 -1.83
C TRP A 15 8.49 3.73 -2.63
N ILE A 16 9.01 4.93 -2.88
CA ILE A 16 8.35 5.93 -3.73
C ILE A 16 8.19 5.39 -5.16
N VAL A 17 9.22 4.77 -5.72
CA VAL A 17 9.15 4.15 -7.06
C VAL A 17 8.04 3.08 -7.11
N TRP A 18 7.94 2.23 -6.10
CA TRP A 18 6.85 1.25 -6.01
C TRP A 18 5.46 1.90 -5.90
N GLY A 19 5.34 2.99 -5.14
CA GLY A 19 4.10 3.77 -5.07
C GLY A 19 3.72 4.41 -6.40
N VAL A 20 4.69 4.96 -7.14
CA VAL A 20 4.46 5.54 -8.47
C VAL A 20 4.07 4.47 -9.49
N LEU A 21 4.71 3.30 -9.47
CA LEU A 21 4.32 2.17 -10.32
C LEU A 21 2.91 1.66 -10.01
N GLY A 22 2.55 1.60 -8.73
CA GLY A 22 1.18 1.29 -8.29
C GLY A 22 0.16 2.33 -8.75
N CYS A 23 0.52 3.60 -8.75
CA CYS A 23 -0.34 4.69 -9.25
C CYS A 23 -0.55 4.58 -10.77
N ILE A 24 0.53 4.42 -11.54
CA ILE A 24 0.46 4.31 -13.00
C ILE A 24 -0.37 3.09 -13.41
N SER A 25 -0.10 1.93 -12.82
CA SER A 25 -0.84 0.70 -13.11
C SER A 25 -2.34 0.84 -12.81
N THR A 26 -2.68 1.41 -11.65
CA THR A 26 -4.09 1.64 -11.28
C THR A 26 -4.76 2.62 -12.24
N GLY A 27 -4.09 3.71 -12.62
CA GLY A 27 -4.61 4.67 -13.60
C GLY A 27 -4.79 4.10 -15.01
N VAL A 28 -3.95 3.15 -15.43
CA VAL A 28 -4.11 2.44 -16.72
C VAL A 28 -5.27 1.46 -16.67
N ILE A 29 -5.49 0.78 -15.55
CA ILE A 29 -6.54 -0.22 -15.39
C ILE A 29 -7.93 0.43 -15.26
N LEU A 30 -8.01 1.55 -14.55
CA LEU A 30 -9.26 2.26 -14.23
C LEU A 30 -10.20 2.48 -15.44
N PRO A 31 -9.75 3.03 -16.59
CA PRO A 31 -10.64 3.27 -17.74
C PRO A 31 -11.11 2.00 -18.44
N HIS A 32 -10.49 0.84 -18.17
CA HIS A 32 -10.84 -0.43 -18.82
C HIS A 32 -11.81 -1.27 -18.00
N ILE A 33 -12.17 -0.84 -16.80
CA ILE A 33 -12.99 -1.58 -15.87
C ILE A 33 -14.26 -0.79 -15.55
N SER A 34 -15.42 -1.47 -15.59
CA SER A 34 -16.72 -0.84 -15.30
C SER A 34 -16.95 -0.55 -13.81
N GLU A 35 -16.27 -1.30 -12.95
CA GLU A 35 -16.44 -1.26 -11.50
C GLU A 35 -15.18 -0.73 -10.79
N ALA A 36 -15.29 0.39 -10.07
CA ALA A 36 -14.16 1.01 -9.38
C ALA A 36 -13.49 0.10 -8.33
N TRP A 37 -14.23 -0.83 -7.72
CA TRP A 37 -13.69 -1.76 -6.72
C TRP A 37 -12.70 -2.77 -7.33
N LEU A 38 -12.85 -3.12 -8.60
CA LEU A 38 -11.93 -4.02 -9.30
C LEU A 38 -10.58 -3.32 -9.58
N ALA A 39 -10.56 -2.00 -9.71
CA ALA A 39 -9.31 -1.26 -9.84
C ALA A 39 -8.43 -1.36 -8.58
N LEU A 40 -9.03 -1.64 -7.41
CA LEU A 40 -8.30 -1.87 -6.16
C LEU A 40 -7.49 -3.18 -6.16
N VAL A 41 -7.70 -4.07 -7.12
CA VAL A 41 -6.88 -5.30 -7.27
C VAL A 41 -5.42 -4.95 -7.55
N SER A 42 -5.16 -3.90 -8.34
CA SER A 42 -3.81 -3.43 -8.65
C SER A 42 -3.00 -3.07 -7.38
N PRO A 43 -3.44 -2.12 -6.54
CA PRO A 43 -2.72 -1.77 -5.32
C PRO A 43 -2.61 -2.95 -4.35
N VAL A 44 -3.62 -3.83 -4.28
CA VAL A 44 -3.54 -5.06 -3.46
C VAL A 44 -2.41 -5.98 -3.94
N CYS A 45 -2.27 -6.20 -5.24
CA CYS A 45 -1.18 -7.00 -5.81
C CYS A 45 0.20 -6.42 -5.45
N PHE A 46 0.38 -5.10 -5.56
CA PHE A 46 1.64 -4.45 -5.16
C PHE A 46 1.92 -4.63 -3.67
N LEU A 47 0.92 -4.49 -2.81
CA LEU A 47 1.08 -4.74 -1.38
C LEU A 47 1.45 -6.20 -1.09
N LEU A 48 0.86 -7.18 -1.79
CA LEU A 48 1.21 -8.59 -1.62
C LEU A 48 2.66 -8.89 -2.04
N VAL A 49 3.13 -8.31 -3.14
CA VAL A 49 4.53 -8.45 -3.58
C VAL A 49 5.48 -7.82 -2.56
N LEU A 50 5.18 -6.61 -2.09
CA LEU A 50 6.01 -5.91 -1.12
C LEU A 50 6.02 -6.59 0.25
N THR A 51 4.87 -7.06 0.73
CA THR A 51 4.79 -7.79 2.00
C THR A 51 5.55 -9.11 1.94
N SER A 52 5.46 -9.83 0.82
CA SER A 52 6.23 -11.05 0.58
C SER A 52 7.73 -10.77 0.57
N TRP A 53 8.15 -9.69 -0.09
CA TRP A 53 9.56 -9.27 -0.11
C TRP A 53 10.06 -8.86 1.28
N MET A 54 9.28 -8.07 2.02
CA MET A 54 9.61 -7.67 3.39
C MET A 54 9.74 -8.90 4.30
N ASN A 55 8.81 -9.86 4.20
CA ASN A 55 8.85 -11.12 4.94
C ASN A 55 10.10 -11.95 4.62
N TYR A 56 10.47 -12.07 3.34
CA TYR A 56 11.68 -12.76 2.91
C TYR A 56 12.95 -12.12 3.47
N SER A 57 13.04 -10.78 3.44
CA SER A 57 14.20 -10.07 3.95
C SER A 57 14.41 -10.24 5.46
N ARG A 58 13.33 -10.46 6.23
CA ARG A 58 13.31 -10.53 7.71
C ARG A 58 14.00 -9.33 8.41
N ARG A 59 14.06 -8.17 7.74
CA ARG A 59 14.72 -6.95 8.24
C ARG A 59 13.77 -5.95 8.91
N PHE A 60 12.47 -6.09 8.73
CA PHE A 60 11.50 -5.04 9.08
C PHE A 60 10.80 -5.30 10.42
N ASP A 61 10.74 -4.26 11.24
CA ASP A 61 9.85 -4.17 12.39
C ASP A 61 8.42 -3.82 11.92
N PHE A 62 7.40 -4.21 12.70
CA PHE A 62 5.98 -3.93 12.39
C PHE A 62 5.73 -2.46 12.02
N SER A 63 6.23 -1.52 12.85
CA SER A 63 6.02 -0.08 12.62
C SER A 63 6.66 0.40 11.31
N ARG A 64 7.80 -0.16 10.91
CA ARG A 64 8.46 0.21 9.65
C ARG A 64 7.71 -0.35 8.45
N ALA A 65 7.36 -1.63 8.50
CA ALA A 65 6.57 -2.28 7.45
C ALA A 65 5.24 -1.54 7.25
N PHE A 66 4.54 -1.19 8.34
CA PHE A 66 3.29 -0.45 8.28
C PHE A 66 3.46 0.94 7.62
N LYS A 67 4.52 1.67 7.98
CA LYS A 67 4.78 3.00 7.40
C LYS A 67 5.04 2.94 5.90
N VAL A 68 5.81 1.95 5.46
CA VAL A 68 6.12 1.76 4.03
C VAL A 68 4.89 1.30 3.26
N LEU A 69 4.19 0.28 3.75
CA LEU A 69 3.01 -0.28 3.09
C LEU A 69 1.88 0.74 2.98
N SER A 70 1.63 1.53 4.04
CA SER A 70 0.62 2.59 4.00
C SER A 70 1.00 3.69 3.01
N CYS A 71 2.27 4.07 2.93
CA CYS A 71 2.75 5.05 1.95
C CYS A 71 2.51 4.57 0.50
N VAL A 72 2.90 3.33 0.20
CA VAL A 72 2.69 2.74 -1.14
C VAL A 72 1.20 2.57 -1.44
N ALA A 73 0.40 2.12 -0.49
CA ALA A 73 -1.05 1.95 -0.65
C ALA A 73 -1.73 3.26 -1.01
N VAL A 74 -1.47 4.33 -0.24
CA VAL A 74 -2.05 5.65 -0.49
C VAL A 74 -1.64 6.18 -1.86
N MET A 75 -0.36 6.09 -2.22
CA MET A 75 0.13 6.53 -3.53
C MET A 75 -0.53 5.78 -4.69
N SER A 76 -0.74 4.47 -4.52
CA SER A 76 -1.28 3.61 -5.57
C SER A 76 -2.78 3.85 -5.83
N VAL A 77 -3.49 4.34 -4.82
CA VAL A 77 -4.95 4.51 -4.85
C VAL A 77 -5.37 5.93 -5.25
N ILE A 78 -4.40 6.86 -5.42
CA ILE A 78 -4.64 8.22 -5.91
C ILE A 78 -5.56 8.26 -7.16
N PRO A 79 -5.39 7.42 -8.20
CA PRO A 79 -6.23 7.48 -9.39
C PRO A 79 -7.71 7.21 -9.08
N VAL A 80 -7.99 6.25 -8.19
CA VAL A 80 -9.36 5.90 -7.75
C VAL A 80 -9.98 7.05 -6.95
N LEU A 81 -9.18 7.67 -6.07
CA LEU A 81 -9.64 8.83 -5.31
C LEU A 81 -9.96 10.02 -6.22
N LEU A 82 -9.16 10.26 -7.26
CA LEU A 82 -9.39 11.34 -8.22
C LEU A 82 -10.65 11.12 -9.04
N GLU A 83 -10.94 9.88 -9.44
CA GLU A 83 -12.18 9.54 -10.15
C GLU A 83 -13.41 9.77 -9.26
N GLN A 84 -13.37 9.33 -8.01
CA GLN A 84 -14.46 9.57 -7.05
C GLN A 84 -14.65 11.05 -6.69
N LEU A 85 -13.60 11.87 -6.85
CA LEU A 85 -13.65 13.30 -6.61
C LEU A 85 -14.30 14.06 -7.78
N TYR A 86 -14.38 13.46 -8.97
CA TYR A 86 -15.09 13.98 -10.13
C TYR A 86 -16.60 13.67 -9.96
N PRO A 87 -17.42 14.66 -9.57
CA PRO A 87 -18.81 14.39 -9.23
C PRO A 87 -19.64 14.37 -10.52
N ALA A 88 -20.25 13.24 -10.83
CA ALA A 88 -21.30 13.17 -11.85
C ALA A 88 -22.71 12.98 -11.27
N MET A 89 -22.87 12.38 -10.08
CA MET A 89 -24.21 12.01 -9.60
C MET A 89 -24.51 12.28 -8.11
N ASP A 90 -23.62 12.02 -7.13
CA ASP A 90 -23.94 12.28 -5.71
C ASP A 90 -22.72 12.49 -4.79
N PRO A 91 -22.52 13.69 -4.20
CA PRO A 91 -21.33 13.98 -3.39
C PRO A 91 -21.28 13.19 -2.07
N LYS A 92 -22.44 12.82 -1.50
CA LYS A 92 -22.49 12.04 -0.26
C LYS A 92 -21.98 10.62 -0.45
N GLN A 93 -22.29 10.01 -1.59
CA GLN A 93 -21.89 8.64 -1.90
C GLN A 93 -20.39 8.57 -2.20
N GLY A 94 -19.86 9.54 -2.97
CA GLY A 94 -18.41 9.63 -3.21
C GLY A 94 -17.59 9.77 -1.92
N ILE A 95 -18.06 10.53 -0.92
CA ILE A 95 -17.38 10.65 0.38
C ILE A 95 -17.35 9.31 1.12
N ILE A 96 -18.46 8.56 1.13
CA ILE A 96 -18.54 7.25 1.78
C ILE A 96 -17.59 6.26 1.10
N ASP A 97 -17.56 6.25 -0.23
CA ASP A 97 -16.70 5.34 -0.99
C ASP A 97 -15.21 5.66 -0.78
N MET A 98 -14.83 6.94 -0.77
CA MET A 98 -13.46 7.35 -0.42
C MET A 98 -13.08 6.92 1.00
N ALA A 99 -13.99 7.12 1.97
CA ALA A 99 -13.75 6.71 3.35
C ALA A 99 -13.53 5.19 3.44
N LEU A 100 -14.33 4.40 2.73
CA LEU A 100 -14.20 2.95 2.66
C LEU A 100 -12.85 2.54 2.06
N VAL A 101 -12.45 3.17 0.96
CA VAL A 101 -11.15 2.94 0.31
C VAL A 101 -9.98 3.22 1.26
N VAL A 102 -10.03 4.34 2.01
CA VAL A 102 -9.00 4.68 3.01
C VAL A 102 -8.93 3.64 4.13
N VAL A 103 -10.09 3.21 4.65
CA VAL A 103 -10.16 2.16 5.68
C VAL A 103 -9.56 0.85 5.17
N MET A 104 -9.87 0.46 3.93
CA MET A 104 -9.30 -0.75 3.32
C MET A 104 -7.78 -0.67 3.18
N CYS A 105 -7.23 0.47 2.76
CA CYS A 105 -5.78 0.69 2.70
C CYS A 105 -5.11 0.51 4.07
N ILE A 106 -5.73 1.04 5.13
CA ILE A 106 -5.22 0.91 6.50
C ILE A 106 -5.25 -0.55 6.95
N VAL A 107 -6.38 -1.24 6.78
CA VAL A 107 -6.56 -2.64 7.17
C VAL A 107 -5.56 -3.54 6.44
N LEU A 108 -5.43 -3.40 5.12
CA LEU A 108 -4.47 -4.16 4.32
C LEU A 108 -3.02 -3.88 4.72
N SER A 109 -2.69 -2.63 5.05
CA SER A 109 -1.35 -2.26 5.54
C SER A 109 -1.06 -2.87 6.91
N ILE A 110 -2.05 -2.98 7.80
CA ILE A 110 -1.91 -3.64 9.10
C ILE A 110 -1.66 -5.14 8.91
N ILE A 111 -2.49 -5.81 8.08
CA ILE A 111 -2.36 -7.23 7.77
C ILE A 111 -0.98 -7.51 7.16
N GLY A 112 -0.60 -6.71 6.16
CA GLY A 112 0.71 -6.82 5.50
C GLY A 112 1.88 -6.60 6.45
N ALA A 113 1.78 -5.62 7.35
CA ALA A 113 2.81 -5.36 8.35
C ALA A 113 2.89 -6.48 9.40
N TRP A 114 1.78 -7.13 9.73
CA TRP A 114 1.76 -8.32 10.59
C TRP A 114 2.49 -9.50 9.93
N VAL A 115 2.23 -9.75 8.64
CA VAL A 115 2.90 -10.80 7.87
C VAL A 115 4.39 -10.51 7.67
N ALA A 116 4.75 -9.25 7.43
CA ALA A 116 6.14 -8.83 7.24
C ALA A 116 6.96 -8.80 8.54
N ARG A 117 6.31 -8.85 9.71
CA ARG A 117 6.98 -8.72 11.00
C ARG A 117 7.88 -9.93 11.27
N ARG A 118 9.15 -9.65 11.55
CA ARG A 118 10.09 -10.67 12.07
C ARG A 118 9.54 -11.28 13.37
N PRO A 119 9.53 -12.62 13.55
CA PRO A 119 9.20 -13.22 14.84
C PRO A 119 10.17 -12.70 15.89
N LYS A 120 9.66 -12.32 17.08
CA LYS A 120 10.51 -11.94 18.21
C LYS A 120 11.39 -13.15 18.53
N GLN A 121 12.67 -13.07 18.18
CA GLN A 121 13.65 -14.02 18.68
C GLN A 121 13.73 -13.75 20.19
N TYR A 122 13.07 -14.59 20.97
CA TYR A 122 13.32 -14.69 22.41
C TYR A 122 14.78 -15.13 22.52
N TYR A 123 15.61 -14.22 23.03
CA TYR A 123 16.93 -14.56 23.55
C TYR A 123 16.75 -15.54 24.72
#